data_AF-A0A3B9GTF4-F1
#
_entry.id   AF-A0A3B9GTF4-F1
#
_cell.length_a   1.000
_cell.length_b   1.000
_cell.length_c   1.000
_cell.angle_alpha   90.00
_cell.angle_beta   90.00
_cell.angle_gamma   90.00
#
_symmetry.space_group_name_H-M   'P 1'
#
loop_
_entity.id
_entity.type
_entity.pdbx_description
1 polymer ?
#
loop_
_entity_poly.entity_id
_entity_poly.type
_entity_poly.pdbx_seq_one_letter_code
_entity_poly.pdbx_strand_id
1 'polypeptide(L)'
;LPAVKIYANSHYVTPRPTLNQAIEQIKAELKSTIAHFEKHGKLLEAQRIEQRVQYDIEMLAATGSCNGIENYSRYLTGRKPGEPPPTMFEYLPDNALVFCDESHQTVPQIGAMFKGDFSRKSTLAEYGFRLPSCLDNRPLKFEEWD
;
A
#
# COMPACT_ATOMS: atom_id res chain seq x y z
N LEU A 1 1.21 28.77 26.55
CA LEU A 1 0.09 28.04 25.94
C LEU A 1 -0.38 26.96 26.91
N PRO A 2 -1.69 26.85 27.19
CA PRO A 2 -2.22 25.91 28.20
C PRO A 2 -2.11 24.43 27.81
N ALA A 3 -2.00 24.10 26.51
CA ALA A 3 -1.59 22.79 25.99
C ALA A 3 -1.12 22.90 24.53
N VAL A 4 -0.26 21.98 24.09
CA VAL A 4 0.20 21.85 22.69
C VAL A 4 -0.02 20.40 22.26
N LYS A 5 -0.71 20.18 21.13
CA LYS A 5 -0.89 18.87 20.53
C LYS A 5 0.12 18.69 19.40
N ILE A 6 0.90 17.61 19.47
CA ILE A 6 1.91 17.26 18.47
C ILE A 6 1.39 16.04 17.70
N TYR A 7 1.36 16.15 16.38
CA TYR A 7 0.96 15.06 15.49
C TYR A 7 2.21 14.36 14.94
N ALA A 8 2.01 13.13 14.46
CA ALA A 8 3.06 12.38 13.79
C ALA A 8 3.59 13.12 12.54
N ASN A 9 4.87 12.97 12.24
CA ASN A 9 5.50 13.51 11.02
C ASN A 9 5.25 12.63 9.79
N SER A 10 4.46 11.55 9.91
CA SER A 10 4.12 10.61 8.84
C SER A 10 2.75 9.97 9.13
N HIS A 11 2.02 9.62 8.06
CA HIS A 11 0.76 8.87 8.14
C HIS A 11 0.97 7.35 8.29
N TYR A 12 2.20 6.85 8.11
CA TYR A 12 2.54 5.42 8.24
C TYR A 12 3.17 5.07 9.58
N VAL A 13 3.02 5.93 10.60
CA VAL A 13 3.54 5.66 11.95
C VAL A 13 2.76 4.49 12.54
N THR A 14 3.43 3.35 12.63
CA THR A 14 2.84 2.08 13.04
C THR A 14 3.47 1.61 14.35
N PRO A 15 2.68 1.18 15.36
CA PRO A 15 3.23 0.61 16.59
C PRO A 15 4.11 -0.62 16.32
N ARG A 16 5.17 -0.80 17.12
CA ARG A 16 6.14 -1.90 16.92
C ARG A 16 5.53 -3.30 16.87
N PRO A 17 4.49 -3.65 17.68
CA PRO A 17 3.82 -4.94 17.55
C PRO A 17 3.18 -5.16 16.17
N THR A 18 2.46 -4.15 15.66
CA THR A 18 1.82 -4.18 14.34
C THR A 18 2.87 -4.27 13.23
N LEU A 19 3.98 -3.54 13.36
CA LEU A 19 5.08 -3.62 12.40
C LEU A 19 5.72 -5.01 12.35
N ASN A 20 5.98 -5.64 13.51
CA ASN A 20 6.53 -6.99 13.56
C ASN A 20 5.58 -8.00 12.91
N GLN A 21 4.28 -7.87 13.16
CA GLN A 21 3.26 -8.71 12.53
C GLN A 21 3.23 -8.51 11.00
N ALA A 22 3.34 -7.27 10.53
CA ALA A 22 3.40 -6.94 9.11
C ALA A 22 4.64 -7.57 8.45
N ILE A 23 5.81 -7.48 9.09
CA ILE A 23 7.07 -8.07 8.59
C ILE A 23 6.91 -9.58 8.35
N GLU A 24 6.30 -10.32 9.28
CA GLU A 24 6.10 -11.77 9.11
C GLU A 24 5.17 -12.09 7.93
N GLN A 25 4.13 -11.29 7.70
CA GLN A 25 3.24 -11.45 6.56
C GLN A 25 3.94 -11.10 5.23
N ILE A 26 4.77 -10.06 5.21
CA ILE A 26 5.58 -9.68 4.05
C ILE A 26 6.56 -10.80 3.68
N LYS A 27 7.23 -11.41 4.66
CA LYS A 27 8.12 -12.57 4.44
C LYS A 27 7.37 -13.77 3.85
N ALA A 28 6.17 -14.04 4.35
CA ALA A 28 5.35 -15.14 3.84
C ALA A 28 4.95 -14.92 2.38
N GLU A 29 4.50 -13.72 2.02
CA GLU A 29 4.17 -13.39 0.63
C GLU A 29 5.41 -13.40 -0.26
N LEU A 30 6.55 -12.88 0.20
CA LEU A 30 7.81 -12.92 -0.52
C LEU A 30 8.19 -14.35 -0.89
N LYS A 31 8.16 -15.28 0.08
CA LYS A 31 8.45 -16.69 -0.15
C LYS A 31 7.54 -17.29 -1.22
N SER A 32 6.24 -17.01 -1.15
CA SER A 32 5.28 -17.51 -2.16
C SER A 32 5.49 -16.88 -3.54
N THR A 33 5.91 -15.61 -3.59
CA THR A 33 6.15 -14.85 -4.82
C THR A 33 7.42 -15.34 -5.53
N ILE A 34 8.51 -15.57 -4.78
CA ILE A 34 9.75 -16.16 -5.31
C ILE A 34 9.44 -17.53 -5.91
N ALA A 35 8.78 -18.40 -5.16
CA ALA A 35 8.42 -19.75 -5.64
C ALA A 35 7.53 -19.70 -6.89
N HIS A 36 6.62 -18.71 -6.99
CA HIS A 36 5.85 -18.49 -8.20
C HIS A 36 6.74 -18.12 -9.38
N PHE A 37 7.65 -17.16 -9.23
CA PHE A 37 8.54 -16.75 -10.32
C PHE A 37 9.48 -17.87 -10.77
N GLU A 38 10.10 -18.59 -9.83
CA GLU A 38 10.98 -19.73 -10.12
C GLU A 38 10.24 -20.83 -10.90
N LYS A 39 9.02 -21.17 -10.48
CA LYS A 39 8.17 -22.16 -11.17
C LYS A 39 7.87 -21.78 -12.62
N HIS A 40 7.82 -20.48 -12.94
CA HIS A 40 7.57 -19.97 -14.29
C HIS A 40 8.85 -19.61 -15.06
N GLY A 41 10.03 -19.95 -14.54
CA GLY A 41 11.32 -19.65 -15.18
C GLY A 41 11.71 -18.17 -15.14
N LYS A 42 11.02 -17.35 -14.34
CA LYS A 42 11.26 -15.90 -14.18
C LYS A 42 12.31 -15.62 -13.10
N LEU A 43 13.52 -16.16 -13.29
CA LEU A 43 14.58 -16.13 -12.27
C LEU A 43 15.09 -14.71 -11.97
N LEU A 44 15.08 -13.81 -12.96
CA LEU A 44 15.49 -12.42 -12.76
C LEU A 44 14.48 -11.66 -11.91
N GLU A 45 13.20 -11.86 -12.14
CA GLU A 45 12.11 -11.29 -11.34
C GLU A 45 12.16 -11.83 -9.90
N ALA A 46 12.42 -13.13 -9.72
CA ALA A 46 12.61 -13.76 -8.41
C ALA A 46 13.75 -13.11 -7.62
N GLN A 47 14.93 -12.98 -8.24
CA GLN A 47 16.09 -12.34 -7.61
C GLN A 47 15.83 -10.86 -7.29
N ARG A 48 15.16 -10.14 -8.22
CA ARG A 48 14.84 -8.73 -8.05
C ARG A 48 13.91 -8.49 -6.86
N ILE A 49 12.85 -9.30 -6.74
CA ILE A 49 11.89 -9.13 -5.64
C ILE A 49 12.51 -9.51 -4.30
N GLU A 50 13.32 -10.58 -4.28
CA GLU A 50 14.04 -11.02 -3.09
C GLU A 50 14.95 -9.93 -2.53
N GLN A 51 15.85 -9.40 -3.36
CA GLN A 51 16.79 -8.34 -2.95
C GLN A 51 16.06 -7.10 -2.43
N ARG A 52 15.00 -6.68 -3.14
CA ARG A 52 14.25 -5.48 -2.78
C ARG A 52 13.54 -5.64 -1.44
N VAL A 53 12.77 -6.72 -1.28
CA VAL A 53 11.93 -6.91 -0.10
C VAL A 53 12.77 -7.24 1.13
N GLN A 54 13.87 -7.99 0.97
CA GLN A 54 14.79 -8.27 2.07
C GLN A 54 15.41 -6.97 2.64
N TYR A 55 15.86 -6.07 1.76
CA TYR A 55 16.34 -4.74 2.17
C TYR A 55 15.25 -3.92 2.86
N ASP A 56 14.04 -3.89 2.29
CA ASP A 56 12.92 -3.15 2.89
C ASP A 56 12.55 -3.72 4.29
N ILE A 57 12.58 -5.05 4.47
CA ILE A 57 12.37 -5.71 5.78
C ILE A 57 13.44 -5.30 6.80
N GLU A 58 14.71 -5.28 6.40
CA GLU A 58 15.81 -4.87 7.28
C GLU A 58 15.64 -3.42 7.73
N MET A 59 15.27 -2.53 6.80
CA MET A 59 14.98 -1.13 7.09
C MET A 59 13.78 -0.97 8.04
N LEU A 60 12.71 -1.71 7.81
CA LEU A 60 11.54 -1.72 8.69
C LEU A 60 11.91 -2.20 10.09
N ALA A 61 12.66 -3.29 10.22
CA ALA A 61 13.07 -3.83 11.52
C ALA A 61 14.00 -2.89 12.30
N ALA A 62 14.92 -2.20 11.61
CA ALA A 62 15.90 -1.32 12.23
C ALA A 62 15.35 0.08 12.55
N THR A 63 14.60 0.68 11.62
CA THR A 63 14.22 2.10 11.68
C THR A 63 12.72 2.34 11.89
N GLY A 64 11.89 1.30 11.71
CA GLY A 64 10.44 1.45 11.70
C GLY A 64 9.87 1.96 10.38
N SER A 65 10.69 2.18 9.35
CA SER A 65 10.26 2.67 8.04
C SER A 65 11.16 2.17 6.90
N CYS A 66 10.69 2.28 5.66
CA CYS A 66 11.49 2.02 4.46
C CYS A 66 11.02 2.89 3.28
N ASN A 67 11.83 2.93 2.22
CA ASN A 67 11.50 3.69 1.02
C ASN A 67 10.41 2.98 0.21
N GLY A 68 9.24 3.62 0.16
CA GLY A 68 8.07 3.04 -0.48
C GLY A 68 7.24 2.17 0.48
N ILE A 69 7.23 2.50 1.77
CA ILE A 69 6.47 1.79 2.82
C ILE A 69 4.99 1.62 2.47
N GLU A 70 4.41 2.54 1.69
CA GLU A 70 3.03 2.48 1.23
C GLU A 70 2.72 1.21 0.42
N ASN A 71 3.72 0.58 -0.20
CA ASN A 71 3.52 -0.68 -0.94
C ASN A 71 3.25 -1.88 -0.01
N TYR A 72 3.43 -1.70 1.30
CA TYR A 72 3.11 -2.65 2.36
C TYR A 72 1.85 -2.23 3.16
N SER A 73 1.10 -1.23 2.68
CA SER A 73 -0.03 -0.63 3.40
C SER A 73 -1.06 -1.66 3.87
N ARG A 74 -1.38 -2.69 3.07
CA ARG A 74 -2.27 -3.80 3.47
C ARG A 74 -1.87 -4.40 4.83
N TYR A 75 -0.59 -4.71 4.97
CA TYR A 75 -0.07 -5.35 6.17
C TYR A 75 0.03 -4.41 7.36
N LEU A 76 0.35 -3.14 7.10
CA LEU A 76 0.49 -2.12 8.15
C LEU A 76 -0.87 -1.69 8.72
N THR A 77 -1.91 -1.72 7.89
CA THR A 77 -3.28 -1.32 8.27
C THR A 77 -4.15 -2.49 8.75
N GLY A 78 -3.72 -3.73 8.51
CA GLY A 78 -4.49 -4.93 8.87
C GLY A 78 -5.70 -5.20 7.97
N ARG A 79 -5.79 -4.54 6.81
CA ARG A 79 -6.84 -4.75 5.81
C ARG A 79 -6.70 -6.12 5.13
N LYS A 80 -7.82 -6.68 4.69
CA LYS A 80 -7.81 -7.93 3.90
C LYS A 80 -7.42 -7.65 2.44
N PRO A 81 -6.93 -8.66 1.69
CA PRO A 81 -6.68 -8.50 0.26
C PRO A 81 -7.91 -7.97 -0.48
N GLY A 82 -7.72 -6.93 -1.31
CA GLY A 82 -8.79 -6.28 -2.07
C GLY A 82 -9.61 -5.23 -1.30
N GLU A 83 -9.54 -5.17 0.03
CA GLU A 83 -10.25 -4.13 0.79
C GLU A 83 -9.73 -2.72 0.44
N PRO A 84 -10.60 -1.70 0.51
CA PRO A 84 -10.20 -0.32 0.26
C PRO A 84 -9.15 0.13 1.30
N PRO A 85 -8.06 0.79 0.86
CA PRO A 85 -7.08 1.35 1.77
C PRO A 85 -7.64 2.57 2.49
N PRO A 86 -7.06 2.95 3.65
CA PRO A 86 -7.46 4.17 4.34
C PRO A 86 -7.21 5.38 3.46
N THR A 87 -8.21 6.26 3.39
CA THR A 87 -8.14 7.52 2.63
C THR A 87 -8.40 8.71 3.54
N MET A 88 -8.29 9.92 2.99
CA MET A 88 -8.66 11.15 3.68
C MET A 88 -10.10 11.11 4.22
N PHE A 89 -11.02 10.41 3.57
CA PHE A 89 -12.43 10.33 4.00
C PHE A 89 -12.60 9.70 5.37
N GLU A 90 -11.71 8.78 5.77
CA GLU A 90 -11.73 8.20 7.13
C GLU A 90 -11.31 9.19 8.23
N TYR A 91 -10.70 10.32 7.85
CA TYR A 91 -10.29 11.39 8.79
C TYR A 91 -11.32 12.52 8.87
N LEU A 92 -12.31 12.54 7.97
CA LEU A 92 -13.36 13.53 7.98
C LEU A 92 -14.46 13.13 8.99
N PRO A 93 -15.12 14.12 9.64
CA PRO A 93 -16.34 13.84 10.39
C PRO A 93 -17.43 13.24 9.49
N ASP A 94 -18.29 12.39 10.04
CA ASP A 94 -19.40 11.74 9.31
C ASP A 94 -20.37 12.75 8.66
N ASN A 95 -20.42 13.98 9.18
CA ASN A 95 -21.26 15.07 8.68
C ASN A 95 -20.51 16.07 7.79
N ALA A 96 -19.33 15.70 7.29
CA ALA A 96 -18.56 16.55 6.40
C ALA A 96 -19.29 16.80 5.07
N LEU A 97 -19.20 18.04 4.58
CA LEU A 97 -19.69 18.43 3.26
C LEU A 97 -18.53 18.44 2.27
N VAL A 98 -18.65 17.66 1.20
CA VAL A 98 -17.63 17.55 0.14
C VAL A 98 -18.13 18.28 -1.10
N PHE A 99 -17.34 19.23 -1.59
CA PHE A 99 -17.60 19.92 -2.85
C PHE A 99 -16.71 19.34 -3.94
N CYS A 100 -17.33 18.97 -5.06
CA CYS A 100 -16.62 18.57 -6.27
C CYS A 100 -16.69 19.71 -7.28
N ASP A 101 -15.62 20.50 -7.34
CA ASP A 101 -15.50 21.52 -8.36
C ASP A 101 -15.33 20.88 -9.75
N GLU A 102 -15.87 21.54 -10.78
CA GLU A 102 -15.90 21.06 -12.17
C GLU A 102 -16.30 19.58 -12.27
N SER A 103 -17.40 19.19 -11.62
CA SER A 103 -17.81 17.80 -11.45
C SER A 103 -17.92 17.01 -12.77
N HIS A 104 -18.29 17.69 -13.86
CA HIS A 104 -18.35 17.12 -15.20
C HIS A 104 -17.00 16.60 -15.74
N GLN A 105 -15.87 17.07 -15.18
CA GLN A 105 -14.51 16.56 -15.43
C GLN A 105 -13.99 15.73 -14.24
N THR A 106 -14.16 16.23 -13.02
CA THR A 106 -13.58 15.63 -11.81
C THR A 106 -14.16 14.24 -11.50
N VAL A 107 -15.47 14.03 -11.69
CA VAL A 107 -16.11 12.73 -11.44
C VAL A 107 -15.60 11.64 -12.39
N PRO A 108 -15.57 11.85 -13.72
CA PRO A 108 -14.93 10.91 -14.65
C PRO A 108 -13.45 10.65 -14.31
N GLN A 109 -12.70 11.68 -13.90
CA GLN A 109 -11.31 11.54 -13.51
C GLN A 109 -11.13 10.59 -12.32
N ILE A 110 -11.91 10.76 -11.24
CA ILE A 110 -11.89 9.88 -10.07
C ILE A 110 -12.20 8.43 -10.49
N GLY A 111 -13.21 8.23 -11.33
CA GLY A 111 -13.57 6.88 -11.83
C GLY A 111 -12.46 6.19 -12.64
N ALA A 112 -11.54 6.96 -13.24
CA ALA A 112 -10.41 6.43 -14.01
C ALA A 112 -9.17 6.12 -13.16
N MET A 113 -9.02 6.71 -11.97
CA MET A 113 -7.80 6.63 -11.15
C MET A 113 -7.40 5.19 -10.82
N PHE A 114 -8.36 4.37 -10.38
CA PHE A 114 -8.09 2.98 -10.03
C PHE A 114 -7.50 2.18 -11.20
N LYS A 115 -8.06 2.30 -12.41
CA LYS A 115 -7.61 1.53 -13.58
C LYS A 115 -6.19 1.90 -13.99
N GLY A 116 -5.86 3.20 -13.98
CA GLY A 116 -4.52 3.68 -14.28
C GLY A 116 -3.48 3.20 -13.28
N ASP A 117 -3.79 3.30 -11.98
CA ASP A 117 -2.90 2.83 -10.92
C ASP A 117 -2.72 1.31 -10.93
N PHE A 118 -3.82 0.57 -11.12
CA PHE A 118 -3.82 -0.89 -11.23
C PHE A 118 -2.95 -1.38 -12.39
N SER A 119 -3.08 -0.79 -13.58
CA SER A 119 -2.29 -1.16 -14.76
C SER A 119 -0.80 -1.00 -14.48
N ARG A 120 -0.39 0.17 -13.96
CA ARG A 120 1.00 0.48 -13.63
C ARG A 120 1.57 -0.48 -12.57
N LYS A 121 0.82 -0.74 -11.49
CA LYS A 121 1.27 -1.60 -10.40
C LYS A 121 1.27 -3.08 -10.76
N SER A 122 0.34 -3.52 -11.62
CA SER A 122 0.33 -4.88 -12.14
C SER A 122 1.62 -5.17 -12.89
N THR A 123 2.10 -4.25 -13.72
CA THR A 123 3.40 -4.37 -14.38
C THR A 123 4.55 -4.47 -13.37
N LEU A 124 4.57 -3.64 -12.32
CA LEU A 124 5.62 -3.72 -11.29
C LEU A 124 5.62 -5.07 -10.57
N ALA A 125 4.44 -5.60 -10.26
CA ALA A 125 4.29 -6.91 -9.64
C ALA A 125 4.70 -8.04 -10.60
N GLU A 126 4.27 -7.98 -11.86
CA GLU A 126 4.57 -9.00 -12.87
C GLU A 126 6.08 -9.14 -13.16
N TYR A 127 6.79 -8.02 -13.11
CA TYR A 127 8.24 -7.98 -13.31
C TYR A 127 9.03 -7.94 -11.98
N GLY A 128 8.44 -8.35 -10.86
CA GLY A 128 9.19 -8.56 -9.61
C GLY A 128 9.82 -7.29 -9.00
N PHE A 129 9.31 -6.09 -9.32
CA PHE A 129 9.73 -4.85 -8.66
C PHE A 129 9.01 -4.63 -7.33
N ARG A 130 7.80 -5.18 -7.17
CA ARG A 130 6.96 -5.09 -5.97
C ARG A 130 6.23 -6.40 -5.73
N LEU A 131 5.85 -6.65 -4.47
CA LEU A 131 4.99 -7.79 -4.12
C LEU A 131 3.57 -7.58 -4.69
N PRO A 132 2.81 -8.67 -4.93
CA PRO A 132 1.42 -8.56 -5.38
C PRO A 132 0.55 -7.68 -4.46
N SER A 133 0.81 -7.68 -3.15
CA SER A 133 0.13 -6.79 -2.17
C SER A 133 0.21 -5.29 -2.49
N CYS A 134 1.16 -4.85 -3.30
CA CYS A 134 1.26 -3.42 -3.65
C CYS A 134 0.01 -2.91 -4.39
N LEU A 135 -0.75 -3.82 -5.01
CA LEU A 135 -2.03 -3.51 -5.67
C LEU A 135 -3.12 -3.08 -4.69
N ASP A 136 -3.01 -3.46 -3.41
CA ASP A 136 -4.00 -3.11 -2.39
C ASP A 136 -3.78 -1.70 -1.81
N ASN A 137 -2.57 -1.15 -1.95
CA ASN A 137 -2.38 0.28 -1.82
C ASN A 137 -2.84 0.92 -3.12
N ARG A 138 -4.02 1.52 -3.20
CA ARG A 138 -4.61 2.00 -4.45
C ARG A 138 -5.62 3.13 -4.21
N PRO A 139 -5.97 3.92 -5.23
CA PRO A 139 -7.17 4.75 -5.17
C PRO A 139 -8.42 3.89 -4.92
N LEU A 140 -9.43 4.49 -4.32
CA LEU A 140 -10.76 3.90 -4.25
C LEU A 140 -11.31 3.70 -5.67
N LYS A 141 -12.06 2.62 -5.85
CA LYS A 141 -12.97 2.48 -6.98
C LYS A 141 -14.15 3.42 -6.75
N PHE A 142 -14.79 3.83 -7.84
CA PHE A 142 -15.96 4.71 -7.75
C PHE A 142 -17.09 4.07 -6.91
N GLU A 143 -17.24 2.75 -7.00
CA GLU A 143 -18.22 1.95 -6.24
C GLU A 143 -17.89 1.82 -4.75
N GLU A 144 -16.67 2.15 -4.31
CA GLU A 144 -16.24 2.08 -2.90
C GLU A 144 -16.46 3.39 -2.16
N TRP A 145 -17.14 4.36 -2.79
CA TRP A 145 -17.49 5.63 -2.18
C TRP A 145 -18.76 5.56 -1.31
N ASP A 146 -19.68 4.64 -1.64
CA ASP A 146 -20.89 4.36 -0.85
C ASP A 146 -20.59 3.37 0.29
#